data_AF-A0A225WHK2-F1
#
_entry.id   AF-A0A225WHK2-F1
#
_cell.length_a   1.000
_cell.length_b   1.000
_cell.length_c   1.000
_cell.angle_alpha   90.00
_cell.angle_beta   90.00
_cell.angle_gamma   90.00
#
_symmetry.space_group_name_H-M   'P 1'
#
loop_
_entity.id
_entity.type
_entity.pdbx_description
1 polymer ?
#
loop_
_entity_poly.entity_id
_entity_poly.type
_entity_poly.pdbx_seq_one_letter_code
_entity_poly.pdbx_strand_id
1 'polypeptide(L)'
;MISNEVTHDFLPLKAQNQDISIANHNSARREAVHYDEVYTKKVHVNPFRCVPQVDADPIIEARVIHDLYYLVGQSVNSSSNPNTLLPLQFEPVHKLARRIEVLKNLSPTSREKLKRGDVKSAFRNVYSNTEACGRFTGQVPDEGAIVINLALPFGWTVSPVHYDVFGASITHLVKNESSASPDPRTPRHSSVING
;
A
#
# COMPACT_ATOMS: atom_id res chain seq x y z
N MET A 1 62.75 -5.29 23.43
CA MET A 1 63.11 -3.94 23.90
C MET A 1 61.98 -3.01 23.45
N ILE A 2 61.14 -2.57 24.42
CA ILE A 2 60.27 -1.36 24.45
C ILE A 2 59.26 -1.20 23.29
N SER A 3 58.01 -1.68 23.42
CA SER A 3 56.76 -1.00 23.90
C SER A 3 56.12 -0.03 22.90
N ASN A 4 54.85 -0.25 22.57
CA ASN A 4 53.75 0.62 23.00
C ASN A 4 52.38 0.09 22.55
N GLU A 5 51.48 0.04 23.53
CA GLU A 5 50.05 -0.20 23.43
C GLU A 5 49.34 0.91 22.64
N VAL A 6 48.22 0.58 21.99
CA VAL A 6 46.95 1.26 22.28
C VAL A 6 45.84 0.21 22.28
N THR A 7 45.36 -0.09 23.48
CA THR A 7 44.11 -0.79 23.77
C THR A 7 42.95 0.17 23.58
N HIS A 8 41.98 -0.21 22.74
CA HIS A 8 40.64 0.36 22.82
C HIS A 8 39.74 -0.64 23.54
N ASP A 9 39.47 -0.36 24.81
CA ASP A 9 38.46 -1.06 25.60
C ASP A 9 37.07 -0.75 25.04
N PHE A 10 36.59 -1.62 24.15
CA PHE A 10 35.16 -1.81 24.00
C PHE A 10 34.79 -3.05 24.80
N LEU A 11 34.35 -2.84 26.04
CA LEU A 11 33.62 -3.87 26.77
C LEU A 11 32.34 -4.18 25.98
N PRO A 12 32.18 -5.40 25.41
CA PRO A 12 30.87 -5.82 24.95
C PRO A 12 29.98 -5.90 26.19
N LEU A 13 28.79 -5.32 26.13
CA LEU A 13 27.72 -5.67 27.05
C LEU A 13 27.63 -7.20 27.07
N LYS A 14 27.94 -7.81 28.22
CA LYS A 14 27.79 -9.25 28.44
C LYS A 14 26.31 -9.57 28.30
N ALA A 15 25.87 -9.89 27.08
CA ALA A 15 24.68 -10.69 26.87
C ALA A 15 25.05 -12.12 27.29
N GLN A 16 24.77 -12.43 28.55
CA GLN A 16 24.61 -13.82 28.97
C GLN A 16 23.64 -14.47 27.98
N ASN A 17 24.03 -15.58 27.33
CA ASN A 17 23.26 -16.43 26.39
C ASN A 17 23.74 -16.48 24.91
N GLN A 18 25.03 -16.26 24.63
CA GLN A 18 25.57 -16.38 23.26
C GLN A 18 25.53 -17.82 22.71
N ASP A 19 25.61 -18.84 23.56
CA ASP A 19 25.57 -20.24 23.12
C ASP A 19 24.15 -20.71 22.73
N ILE A 20 23.11 -20.13 23.34
CA ILE A 20 21.72 -20.42 23.00
C ILE A 20 21.33 -19.72 21.68
N SER A 21 21.91 -18.54 21.41
CA SER A 21 21.64 -17.77 20.20
C SER A 21 22.21 -18.44 18.94
N ILE A 22 23.41 -19.03 19.01
CA ILE A 22 24.05 -19.71 17.87
C ILE A 22 23.36 -21.06 17.57
N ALA A 23 22.95 -21.79 18.63
CA ALA A 23 22.15 -23.00 18.48
C ALA A 23 20.77 -22.69 17.88
N ASN A 24 20.13 -21.59 18.29
CA ASN A 24 18.86 -21.13 17.71
C ASN A 24 19.01 -20.65 16.27
N HIS A 25 20.14 -20.02 15.90
CA HIS A 25 20.37 -19.57 14.52
C HIS A 25 20.58 -20.76 13.57
N ASN A 26 21.31 -21.78 14.00
CA ASN A 26 21.53 -22.99 13.20
C ASN A 26 20.31 -23.94 13.19
N SER A 27 19.52 -23.98 14.26
CA SER A 27 18.23 -24.70 14.30
C SER A 27 17.20 -24.01 13.41
N ALA A 28 17.07 -22.68 13.49
CA ALA A 28 16.20 -21.90 12.60
C ALA A 28 16.63 -22.02 11.13
N ARG A 29 17.93 -22.12 10.84
CA ARG A 29 18.44 -22.33 9.48
C ARG A 29 18.18 -23.74 8.96
N ARG A 30 18.20 -24.77 9.81
CA ARG A 30 17.87 -26.17 9.42
C ARG A 30 16.38 -26.42 9.33
N GLU A 31 15.58 -25.80 10.20
CA GLU A 31 14.11 -25.80 10.10
C GLU A 31 13.66 -25.01 8.87
N ALA A 32 14.25 -23.84 8.58
CA ALA A 32 13.93 -23.06 7.37
C ALA A 32 14.20 -23.84 6.07
N VAL A 33 15.28 -24.63 6.02
CA VAL A 33 15.60 -25.48 4.84
C VAL A 33 14.62 -26.64 4.68
N HIS A 34 14.00 -27.13 5.77
CA HIS A 34 13.01 -28.22 5.69
C HIS A 34 11.57 -27.72 5.49
N TYR A 35 11.25 -26.49 5.91
CA TYR A 35 9.97 -25.83 5.61
C TYR A 35 9.90 -25.26 4.17
N ASP A 36 11.04 -25.07 3.50
CA ASP A 36 11.13 -24.53 2.13
C ASP A 36 10.51 -25.48 1.07
N GLU A 37 10.52 -26.80 1.30
CA GLU A 37 9.97 -27.76 0.33
C GLU A 37 8.46 -27.95 0.43
N VAL A 38 7.82 -27.60 1.55
CA VAL A 38 6.39 -27.91 1.80
C VAL A 38 5.49 -26.66 1.82
N TYR A 39 6.04 -25.46 2.03
CA TYR A 39 5.23 -24.22 2.12
C TYR A 39 5.70 -23.05 1.23
N THR A 40 6.58 -23.26 0.26
CA THR A 40 6.93 -22.20 -0.71
C THR A 40 5.79 -21.93 -1.69
N LYS A 41 4.77 -21.21 -1.23
CA LYS A 41 4.03 -20.29 -2.08
C LYS A 41 5.07 -19.36 -2.72
N LYS A 42 5.42 -19.65 -3.98
CA LYS A 42 6.51 -19.03 -4.75
C LYS A 42 6.75 -17.57 -4.35
N VAL A 43 7.81 -17.35 -3.59
CA VAL A 43 8.30 -16.00 -3.30
C VAL A 43 8.90 -15.44 -4.58
N HIS A 44 8.41 -14.28 -5.03
CA HIS A 44 8.95 -13.58 -6.19
C HIS A 44 9.65 -12.33 -5.69
N VAL A 45 10.96 -12.28 -5.89
CA VAL A 45 11.82 -11.18 -5.43
C VAL A 45 11.93 -10.16 -6.55
N ASN A 46 11.49 -8.94 -6.26
CA ASN A 46 11.54 -7.81 -7.17
C ASN A 46 12.59 -6.79 -6.67
N PRO A 47 13.24 -6.02 -7.56
CA PRO A 47 14.10 -4.94 -7.12
C PRO A 47 13.29 -3.76 -6.59
N PHE A 48 13.94 -2.94 -5.76
CA PHE A 48 13.51 -1.57 -5.51
C PHE A 48 14.19 -0.63 -6.51
N ARG A 49 13.47 0.38 -6.98
CA ARG A 49 14.04 1.49 -7.75
C ARG A 49 13.78 2.81 -7.07
N CYS A 50 14.61 3.80 -7.36
CA CYS A 50 14.38 5.17 -6.95
C CYS A 50 13.89 5.99 -8.14
N VAL A 51 12.82 6.74 -7.94
CA VAL A 51 12.30 7.71 -8.92
C VAL A 51 12.36 9.10 -8.30
N PRO A 52 12.86 10.12 -9.01
CA PRO A 52 12.84 11.49 -8.51
C PRO A 52 11.44 11.93 -8.10
N GLN A 53 11.34 12.71 -7.02
CA GLN A 53 10.11 13.44 -6.77
C GLN A 53 9.98 14.62 -7.73
N VAL A 54 8.74 14.98 -8.04
CA VAL A 54 8.47 16.20 -8.82
C VAL A 54 8.98 17.40 -8.04
N ASP A 55 9.71 18.29 -8.72
CA ASP A 55 10.28 19.52 -8.17
C ASP A 55 11.27 19.33 -7.00
N ALA A 56 11.89 18.14 -6.87
CA ALA A 56 12.93 17.87 -5.88
C ALA A 56 14.22 17.33 -6.51
N ASP A 57 15.35 17.64 -5.89
CA ASP A 57 16.63 17.02 -6.24
C ASP A 57 16.59 15.53 -5.82
N PRO A 58 16.74 14.57 -6.76
CA PRO A 58 16.69 13.14 -6.44
C PRO A 58 17.82 12.66 -5.52
N ILE A 59 18.91 13.43 -5.37
CA ILE A 59 19.95 13.16 -4.37
C ILE A 59 19.43 13.43 -2.96
N ILE A 60 18.54 14.42 -2.82
CA ILE A 60 17.95 14.84 -1.53
C ILE A 60 16.65 14.08 -1.25
N GLU A 61 15.80 13.91 -2.26
CA GLU A 61 14.49 13.30 -2.10
C GLU A 61 14.09 12.47 -3.33
N ALA A 62 14.06 11.15 -3.15
CA ALA A 62 13.56 10.19 -4.13
C ALA A 62 12.43 9.34 -3.53
N ARG A 63 11.53 8.88 -4.39
CA ARG A 63 10.55 7.85 -4.05
C ARG A 63 11.12 6.49 -4.37
N VAL A 64 11.25 5.66 -3.33
CA VAL A 64 11.50 4.24 -3.51
C VAL A 64 10.22 3.58 -4.04
N ILE A 65 10.32 2.90 -5.18
CA ILE A 65 9.25 2.13 -5.79
C ILE A 65 9.62 0.65 -5.78
N HIS A 66 8.61 -0.19 -5.54
CA HIS A 66 8.70 -1.63 -5.73
C HIS A 66 8.52 -1.91 -7.22
N ASP A 67 9.57 -2.36 -7.91
CA ASP A 67 9.48 -2.58 -9.36
C ASP A 67 8.82 -3.92 -9.68
N LEU A 68 7.49 -3.92 -9.65
CA LEU A 68 6.65 -5.06 -9.97
C LEU A 68 6.52 -5.34 -11.48
N TYR A 69 7.23 -4.56 -12.30
CA TYR A 69 7.32 -4.74 -13.74
C TYR A 69 8.66 -5.38 -14.18
N TYR A 70 9.62 -5.50 -13.26
CA TYR A 70 10.93 -6.09 -13.52
C TYR A 70 10.83 -7.52 -14.10
N LEU A 71 11.62 -7.79 -15.14
CA LEU A 71 11.57 -9.01 -15.97
C LEU A 71 10.21 -9.19 -16.68
N VAL A 72 9.97 -8.36 -17.69
CA VAL A 72 8.77 -8.43 -18.54
C VAL A 72 8.51 -9.86 -19.02
N GLY A 73 7.28 -10.34 -18.90
CA GLY A 73 6.87 -11.72 -19.16
C GLY A 73 6.97 -12.65 -17.95
N GLN A 74 7.75 -12.30 -16.93
CA GLN A 74 7.89 -13.03 -15.67
C GLN A 74 7.57 -12.19 -14.42
N SER A 75 7.36 -10.89 -14.61
CA SER A 75 7.05 -9.94 -13.55
C SER A 75 5.69 -10.21 -12.90
N VAL A 76 5.49 -9.69 -11.68
CA VAL A 76 4.20 -9.73 -10.99
C VAL A 76 3.09 -9.17 -11.87
N ASN A 77 3.32 -8.02 -12.50
CA ASN A 77 2.37 -7.41 -13.43
C ASN A 77 2.12 -8.26 -14.68
N SER A 78 3.15 -8.93 -15.23
CA SER A 78 2.98 -9.84 -16.37
C SER A 78 2.17 -11.09 -16.01
N SER A 79 2.29 -11.56 -14.77
CA SER A 79 1.55 -12.71 -14.25
C SER A 79 0.11 -12.38 -13.82
N SER A 80 -0.25 -11.10 -13.82
CA SER A 80 -1.57 -10.63 -13.41
C SER A 80 -2.51 -10.63 -14.59
N ASN A 81 -3.68 -11.26 -14.44
CA ASN A 81 -4.71 -11.24 -15.47
C ASN A 81 -5.78 -10.18 -15.14
N PRO A 82 -5.77 -8.99 -15.79
CA PRO A 82 -6.79 -7.97 -15.53
C PRO A 82 -8.20 -8.42 -15.93
N ASN A 83 -8.33 -9.43 -16.81
CA ASN A 83 -9.63 -9.93 -17.27
C ASN A 83 -10.34 -10.81 -16.23
N THR A 84 -9.66 -11.27 -15.18
CA THR A 84 -10.31 -12.03 -14.09
C THR A 84 -11.00 -11.14 -13.07
N LEU A 85 -11.05 -9.83 -13.31
CA LEU A 85 -11.47 -8.84 -12.33
C LEU A 85 -12.58 -7.97 -12.88
N LEU A 86 -13.31 -7.34 -11.96
CA LEU A 86 -14.35 -6.38 -12.32
C LEU A 86 -13.71 -5.21 -13.10
N PRO A 87 -14.29 -4.80 -14.24
CA PRO A 87 -13.80 -3.65 -14.98
C PRO A 87 -13.82 -2.40 -14.10
N LEU A 88 -12.68 -1.73 -14.01
CA LEU A 88 -12.59 -0.44 -13.35
C LEU A 88 -13.29 0.61 -14.20
N GLN A 89 -14.43 1.12 -13.71
CA GLN A 89 -15.21 2.12 -14.44
C GLN A 89 -15.09 3.48 -13.76
N PHE A 90 -14.36 4.39 -14.40
CA PHE A 90 -14.33 5.78 -13.98
C PHE A 90 -15.46 6.55 -14.65
N GLU A 91 -16.23 7.31 -13.86
CA GLU A 91 -17.13 8.30 -14.46
C GLU A 91 -16.31 9.42 -15.09
N PRO A 92 -16.57 9.78 -16.36
CA PRO A 92 -15.84 10.85 -17.01
C PRO A 92 -16.22 12.20 -16.39
N VAL A 93 -15.23 13.08 -16.24
CA VAL A 93 -15.34 14.38 -15.54
C VAL A 93 -16.47 15.25 -16.10
N HIS A 94 -16.76 15.16 -17.41
CA HIS A 94 -17.84 15.94 -18.03
C HIS A 94 -19.23 15.61 -17.47
N LYS A 95 -19.47 14.39 -16.96
CA LYS A 95 -20.74 14.05 -16.32
C LYS A 95 -20.91 14.82 -15.00
N LEU A 96 -19.83 14.95 -14.23
CA LEU A 96 -19.82 15.77 -13.01
C LEU A 96 -20.03 17.24 -13.34
N ALA A 97 -19.34 17.77 -14.36
CA ALA A 97 -19.52 19.15 -14.82
C ALA A 97 -20.98 19.43 -15.24
N ARG A 98 -21.57 18.55 -16.07
CA ARG A 98 -22.98 18.65 -16.48
C ARG A 98 -23.93 18.62 -15.29
N ARG A 99 -23.65 17.78 -14.29
CA ARG A 99 -24.47 17.73 -13.06
C ARG A 99 -24.43 19.06 -12.31
N ILE A 100 -23.27 19.70 -12.21
CA ILE A 100 -23.13 21.03 -11.57
C ILE A 100 -23.95 22.07 -12.33
N GLU A 101 -23.85 22.09 -13.67
CA GLU A 101 -24.64 23.00 -14.51
C GLU A 101 -26.15 22.82 -14.33
N VAL A 102 -26.62 21.57 -14.32
CA VAL A 102 -28.04 21.24 -14.09
C VAL A 102 -28.51 21.72 -12.71
N LEU A 103 -27.73 21.46 -11.65
CA LEU A 103 -28.07 21.91 -10.29
C LEU A 103 -28.11 23.44 -10.20
N LYS A 104 -27.14 24.13 -10.82
CA LYS A 104 -27.11 25.59 -10.87
C LYS A 104 -28.30 26.18 -11.62
N ASN A 105 -28.72 25.56 -12.73
CA ASN A 105 -29.91 25.99 -13.48
C ASN A 105 -31.20 25.76 -12.70
N LEU A 106 -31.31 24.67 -11.93
CA LEU A 106 -32.47 24.37 -11.10
C LEU A 106 -32.56 25.27 -9.86
N SER A 107 -31.44 25.81 -9.39
CA SER A 107 -31.40 26.71 -8.23
C SER A 107 -30.42 27.87 -8.46
N PRO A 108 -30.78 28.86 -9.31
CA PRO A 108 -29.87 29.91 -9.74
C PRO A 108 -29.28 30.76 -8.60
N THR A 109 -30.03 30.91 -7.51
CA THR A 109 -29.62 31.68 -6.32
C THR A 109 -28.76 30.86 -5.34
N SER A 110 -28.74 29.54 -5.48
CA SER A 110 -27.98 28.65 -4.60
C SER A 110 -26.48 28.62 -4.96
N ARG A 111 -25.66 28.42 -3.93
CA ARG A 111 -24.22 28.18 -4.08
C ARG A 111 -23.96 26.68 -4.11
N GLU A 112 -23.56 26.17 -5.27
CA GLU A 112 -23.11 24.80 -5.42
C GLU A 112 -21.80 24.59 -4.65
N LYS A 113 -21.71 23.48 -3.91
CA LYS A 113 -20.51 23.10 -3.15
C LYS A 113 -20.10 21.69 -3.56
N LEU A 114 -18.82 21.53 -3.89
CA LEU A 114 -18.21 20.23 -4.17
C LEU A 114 -17.36 19.81 -2.96
N LYS A 115 -17.65 18.63 -2.40
CA LYS A 115 -16.76 17.99 -1.43
C LYS A 115 -15.87 17.01 -2.19
N ARG A 116 -14.57 17.27 -2.19
CA ARG A 116 -13.54 16.37 -2.71
C ARG A 116 -12.71 15.86 -1.55
N GLY A 117 -12.40 14.57 -1.56
CA GLY A 117 -11.47 13.95 -0.63
C GLY A 117 -10.42 13.16 -1.41
N ASP A 118 -9.26 12.98 -0.80
CA ASP A 118 -8.22 12.06 -1.24
C ASP A 118 -7.82 11.19 -0.05
N VAL A 119 -7.58 9.89 -0.28
CA VAL A 119 -7.16 8.96 0.77
C VAL A 119 -5.66 8.77 0.65
N LYS A 120 -4.92 9.42 1.56
CA LYS A 120 -3.46 9.24 1.66
C LYS A 120 -3.14 7.76 1.85
N SER A 121 -2.21 7.26 1.04
CA SER A 121 -1.77 5.86 1.08
C SER A 121 -2.90 4.83 0.89
N ALA A 122 -3.93 5.15 0.10
CA ALA A 122 -5.11 4.34 -0.19
C ALA A 122 -4.86 2.82 -0.22
N PHE A 123 -3.91 2.36 -1.03
CA PHE A 123 -3.61 0.93 -1.21
C PHE A 123 -3.06 0.24 0.05
N ARG A 124 -2.35 0.97 0.92
CA ARG A 124 -1.84 0.42 2.18
C ARG A 124 -2.95 0.08 3.17
N ASN A 125 -4.16 0.61 2.97
CA ASN A 125 -5.32 0.34 3.82
C ASN A 125 -6.05 -0.95 3.43
N VAL A 126 -5.63 -1.62 2.35
CA VAL A 126 -6.23 -2.88 1.89
C VAL A 126 -5.19 -3.98 1.99
N TYR A 127 -5.40 -4.90 2.93
CA TYR A 127 -4.50 -6.03 3.14
C TYR A 127 -4.60 -7.06 2.02
N SER A 128 -3.45 -7.57 1.60
CA SER A 128 -3.35 -8.61 0.58
C SER A 128 -3.54 -9.98 1.21
N ASN A 129 -4.04 -10.94 0.41
CA ASN A 129 -4.05 -12.34 0.81
C ASN A 129 -2.60 -12.83 0.98
N THR A 130 -2.35 -13.65 2.00
CA THR A 130 -1.06 -14.28 2.28
C THR A 130 -0.46 -15.02 1.08
N GLU A 131 -1.27 -15.59 0.18
CA GLU A 131 -0.75 -16.22 -1.05
C GLU A 131 -0.23 -15.23 -2.10
N ALA A 132 -0.74 -14.01 -2.08
CA ALA A 132 -0.28 -12.94 -2.98
C ALA A 132 0.94 -12.21 -2.40
N CYS A 133 1.03 -12.06 -1.08
CA CYS A 133 2.10 -11.31 -0.41
C CYS A 133 3.50 -11.78 -0.80
N GLY A 134 3.72 -13.09 -0.97
CA GLY A 134 5.01 -13.64 -1.40
C GLY A 134 5.50 -13.09 -2.75
N ARG A 135 4.58 -12.67 -3.62
CA ARG A 135 4.90 -12.04 -4.91
C ARG A 135 5.31 -10.57 -4.79
N PHE A 136 4.94 -9.93 -3.68
CA PHE A 136 5.27 -8.54 -3.38
C PHE A 136 6.50 -8.46 -2.48
N THR A 137 7.48 -9.31 -2.73
CA THR A 137 8.75 -9.33 -2.01
C THR A 137 9.76 -8.46 -2.74
N GLY A 138 10.53 -7.68 -2.00
CA GLY A 138 11.67 -6.93 -2.50
C GLY A 138 12.92 -7.20 -1.68
N GLN A 139 14.09 -7.10 -2.31
CA GLN A 139 15.38 -7.30 -1.65
C GLN A 139 16.04 -5.96 -1.36
N VAL A 140 16.67 -5.87 -0.18
CA VAL A 140 17.58 -4.79 0.18
C VAL A 140 18.97 -5.44 0.36
N PRO A 141 19.80 -5.47 -0.70
CA PRO A 141 21.01 -6.28 -0.73
C PRO A 141 22.04 -5.89 0.31
N ASP A 142 22.21 -4.58 0.55
CA ASP A 142 23.25 -4.04 1.43
C ASP A 142 23.02 -4.44 2.90
N GLU A 143 21.78 -4.68 3.28
CA GLU A 143 21.35 -5.11 4.61
C GLU A 143 21.12 -6.63 4.69
N GLY A 144 21.26 -7.36 3.58
CA GLY A 144 20.95 -8.79 3.51
C GLY A 144 19.48 -9.10 3.86
N ALA A 145 18.57 -8.15 3.61
CA ALA A 145 17.19 -8.20 4.08
C ALA A 145 16.19 -8.38 2.92
N ILE A 146 15.02 -8.95 3.26
CA ILE A 146 13.85 -8.99 2.38
C ILE A 146 12.71 -8.20 3.01
N VAL A 147 11.98 -7.48 2.17
CA VAL A 147 10.80 -6.70 2.55
C VAL A 147 9.59 -7.27 1.81
N ILE A 148 8.56 -7.64 2.55
CA ILE A 148 7.32 -8.18 1.98
C ILE A 148 6.21 -7.15 2.19
N ASN A 149 5.54 -6.75 1.11
CA ASN A 149 4.38 -5.89 1.22
C ASN A 149 3.12 -6.71 1.54
N LEU A 150 2.56 -6.50 2.73
CA LEU A 150 1.37 -7.19 3.21
C LEU A 150 0.05 -6.51 2.80
N ALA A 151 0.13 -5.34 2.18
CA ALA A 151 -1.01 -4.62 1.62
C ALA A 151 -0.94 -4.61 0.09
N LEU A 152 -1.91 -3.97 -0.56
CA LEU A 152 -1.83 -3.73 -1.99
C LEU A 152 -0.60 -2.86 -2.30
N PRO A 153 0.36 -3.33 -3.10
CA PRO A 153 1.54 -2.55 -3.41
C PRO A 153 1.24 -1.47 -4.45
N PHE A 154 1.94 -0.34 -4.30
CA PHE A 154 2.00 0.66 -5.34
C PHE A 154 2.81 0.12 -6.53
N GLY A 155 2.31 0.31 -7.75
CA GLY A 155 2.94 -0.21 -8.98
C GLY A 155 2.43 -1.58 -9.44
N TRP A 156 1.58 -2.27 -8.66
CA TRP A 156 0.86 -3.43 -9.17
C TRP A 156 -0.33 -2.98 -10.01
N THR A 157 -0.41 -3.46 -11.25
CA THR A 157 -1.45 -3.12 -12.25
C THR A 157 -2.86 -3.31 -11.71
N VAL A 158 -3.03 -4.20 -10.73
CA VAL A 158 -4.32 -4.64 -10.22
C VAL A 158 -4.74 -3.93 -8.93
N SER A 159 -3.81 -3.29 -8.22
CA SER A 159 -4.12 -2.55 -6.98
C SER A 159 -5.30 -1.57 -7.11
N PRO A 160 -5.45 -0.79 -8.21
CA PRO A 160 -6.59 0.10 -8.37
C PRO A 160 -7.94 -0.61 -8.37
N VAL A 161 -8.04 -1.79 -8.98
CA VAL A 161 -9.30 -2.55 -9.08
C VAL A 161 -9.72 -3.08 -7.70
N HIS A 162 -8.78 -3.64 -6.94
CA HIS A 162 -9.08 -4.10 -5.58
C HIS A 162 -9.49 -2.94 -4.65
N TYR A 163 -8.81 -1.80 -4.77
CA TYR A 163 -9.17 -0.62 -4.00
C TYR A 163 -10.54 -0.07 -4.39
N ASP A 164 -10.91 -0.10 -5.67
CA ASP A 164 -12.23 0.35 -6.13
C ASP A 164 -13.35 -0.50 -5.53
N VAL A 165 -13.22 -1.83 -5.54
CA VAL A 165 -14.20 -2.73 -4.89
C VAL A 165 -14.33 -2.43 -3.39
N PHE A 166 -13.20 -2.24 -2.71
CA PHE A 166 -13.17 -1.89 -1.29
C PHE A 166 -13.84 -0.52 -1.02
N GLY A 167 -13.50 0.50 -1.80
CA GLY A 167 -14.06 1.84 -1.69
C GLY A 167 -15.54 1.91 -2.05
N ALA A 168 -15.99 1.13 -3.03
CA ALA A 168 -17.39 0.98 -3.40
C ALA A 168 -18.19 0.34 -2.26
N SER A 169 -17.61 -0.65 -1.57
CA SER A 169 -18.22 -1.30 -0.40
C SER A 169 -18.42 -0.31 0.75
N ILE A 170 -17.40 0.48 1.07
CA ILE A 170 -17.51 1.56 2.08
C ILE A 170 -18.57 2.58 1.65
N THR A 171 -18.56 3.00 0.38
CA THR A 171 -19.53 3.96 -0.15
C THR A 171 -20.96 3.44 -0.05
N HIS A 172 -21.18 2.15 -0.30
CA HIS A 172 -22.48 1.50 -0.15
C HIS A 172 -22.95 1.51 1.30
N LEU A 173 -22.08 1.11 2.25
CA LEU A 173 -22.39 1.15 3.68
C LEU A 173 -22.74 2.56 4.15
N VAL A 174 -21.91 3.55 3.81
CA VAL A 174 -22.15 4.96 4.19
C VAL A 174 -23.47 5.48 3.62
N LYS A 175 -23.81 5.13 2.37
CA LYS A 175 -25.09 5.55 1.75
C LYS A 175 -26.31 4.97 2.46
N ASN A 176 -26.21 3.74 2.97
CA ASN A 176 -27.34 3.04 3.56
C ASN A 176 -27.49 3.29 5.07
N GLU A 177 -26.38 3.56 5.76
CA GLU A 177 -26.35 3.70 7.22
C GLU A 177 -26.24 5.16 7.69
N SER A 178 -25.91 6.11 6.80
CA SER A 178 -25.88 7.52 7.16
C SER A 178 -27.28 8.12 7.17
N SER A 179 -27.66 8.73 8.31
CA SER A 179 -28.89 9.51 8.45
C SER A 179 -28.88 10.82 7.65
N ALA A 180 -27.73 11.23 7.11
CA ALA A 180 -27.58 12.42 6.29
C ALA A 180 -27.65 12.05 4.80
N SER A 181 -28.76 12.37 4.14
CA SER A 181 -28.86 12.18 2.68
C SER A 181 -27.96 13.18 1.93
N PRO A 182 -27.11 12.70 1.01
CA PRO A 182 -26.34 13.57 0.13
C PRO A 182 -27.15 14.12 -1.06
N ASP A 183 -28.41 13.67 -1.25
CA ASP A 183 -29.29 14.22 -2.28
C ASP A 183 -29.89 15.57 -1.82
N PRO A 184 -29.59 16.68 -2.52
CA PRO A 184 -30.11 18.00 -2.15
C PRO A 184 -31.64 18.11 -2.24
N ARG A 185 -32.32 17.15 -2.85
CA ARG A 185 -33.78 17.08 -2.94
C ARG A 185 -34.43 16.43 -1.72
N THR A 186 -33.63 15.81 -0.84
CA THR A 186 -34.14 15.22 0.39
C THR A 186 -34.36 16.33 1.41
N PRO A 187 -35.56 16.48 1.99
CA PRO A 187 -35.79 17.46 3.04
C PRO A 187 -34.84 17.16 4.20
N ARG A 188 -33.95 18.10 4.54
CA ARG A 188 -33.22 17.99 5.80
C ARG A 188 -34.22 18.26 6.90
N HIS A 189 -34.51 17.27 7.73
CA HIS A 189 -35.19 17.52 9.00
C HIS A 189 -34.30 18.47 9.80
N SER A 190 -34.69 19.75 9.84
CA SER A 190 -34.18 20.68 10.84
C SER A 190 -34.68 20.17 12.18
N SER A 191 -33.80 19.54 12.96
CA SER A 191 -34.00 19.43 14.39
C SER A 191 -34.03 20.85 14.94
N VAL A 192 -35.24 21.37 15.12
CA VAL A 192 -35.50 22.56 15.90
C VAL A 192 -35.13 22.18 17.33
N ILE A 193 -33.93 22.54 17.75
CA ILE A 193 -33.57 22.55 19.16
C ILE A 193 -34.23 23.81 19.71
N ASN A 194 -35.46 23.67 20.22
CA ASN A 194 -36.09 24.73 21.01
C ASN A 194 -35.30 24.85 22.31
N GLY A 195 -34.73 26.03 22.53
CA GLY A 195 -34.19 26.45 23.83
C GLY A 195 -35.30 26.85 24.80
#